data_AF-A0A076N0M7-F1
#
_entry.id   AF-A0A076N0M7-F1
#
_cell.length_a   1.000
_cell.length_b   1.000
_cell.length_c   1.000
_cell.angle_alpha   90.00
_cell.angle_beta   90.00
_cell.angle_gamma   90.00
#
_symmetry.space_group_name_H-M   'P 1'
#
loop_
_entity.id
_entity.type
_entity.pdbx_description
1 polymer ?
#
loop_
_entity_poly.entity_id
_entity_poly.type
_entity_poly.pdbx_seq_one_letter_code
_entity_poly.pdbx_strand_id
1 'polypeptide(L)'
;MDAQKAGARSGRASSVDNTYGSLMLKAAGVLRLRYVQCSQDTSLSPADAEELAEVFERIAEGDPAFDQIDPKEAIALAHRLLDDDHPELSILWPAGG
;
A
#
# COMPACT_ATOMS: atom_id res chain seq x y z
N MET A 1 47.14 -13.44 -1.76
CA MET A 1 46.27 -14.57 -2.16
C MET A 1 45.21 -14.72 -1.07
N ASP A 2 44.30 -13.76 -0.88
CA ASP A 2 43.11 -13.44 -1.70
C ASP A 2 42.26 -14.71 -1.90
N ALA A 3 41.03 -14.87 -1.41
CA ALA A 3 39.99 -13.86 -1.20
C ALA A 3 38.99 -14.25 -0.09
N GLN A 4 38.87 -13.40 0.93
CA GLN A 4 37.58 -13.15 1.59
C GLN A 4 36.79 -12.21 0.67
N LYS A 5 35.64 -12.66 0.17
CA LYS A 5 34.67 -11.75 -0.47
C LYS A 5 33.24 -12.15 -0.14
N ALA A 6 32.88 -12.04 1.13
CA ALA A 6 31.50 -11.80 1.54
C ALA A 6 31.18 -10.33 1.19
N GLY A 7 30.90 -10.09 -0.10
CA GLY A 7 30.52 -8.78 -0.61
C GLY A 7 29.07 -8.47 -0.23
N ALA A 8 28.90 -7.63 0.78
CA ALA A 8 27.66 -7.04 1.22
C ALA A 8 26.79 -6.55 0.04
N ARG A 9 25.60 -7.15 -0.12
CA ARG A 9 24.46 -6.57 -0.85
C ARG A 9 23.23 -6.38 0.04
N SER A 10 23.38 -6.51 1.36
CA SER A 10 22.32 -6.22 2.34
C SER A 10 22.69 -4.93 3.07
N GLY A 11 21.98 -3.83 2.81
CA GLY A 11 22.26 -2.58 3.52
C GLY A 11 21.62 -1.31 2.96
N ARG A 12 20.95 -1.34 1.80
CA ARG A 12 20.21 -0.16 1.28
C ARG A 12 18.81 -0.50 0.73
N ALA A 13 18.23 -1.61 1.16
CA ALA A 13 16.81 -1.94 0.92
C ALA A 13 15.95 -1.52 2.14
N SER A 14 16.51 -1.59 3.34
CA SER A 14 15.76 -1.66 4.60
C SER A 14 15.02 -0.40 5.05
N SER A 15 15.37 0.80 4.57
CA SER A 15 14.75 2.05 5.05
C SER A 15 13.68 2.59 4.09
N VAL A 16 13.86 2.40 2.78
CA VAL A 16 12.89 2.81 1.76
C VAL A 16 11.72 1.81 1.73
N ASP A 17 12.01 0.51 1.80
CA ASP A 17 10.98 -0.53 1.93
C ASP A 17 10.19 -0.36 3.23
N ASN A 18 10.84 0.03 4.33
CA ASN A 18 10.17 0.26 5.61
C ASN A 18 9.28 1.51 5.59
N THR A 19 9.68 2.58 4.90
CA THR A 19 8.85 3.79 4.77
C THR A 19 7.66 3.54 3.85
N TYR A 20 7.88 2.82 2.75
CA TYR A 20 6.83 2.39 1.83
C TYR A 20 5.82 1.48 2.53
N GLY A 21 6.27 0.40 3.19
CA GLY A 21 5.38 -0.49 3.94
C GLY A 21 4.63 0.23 5.06
N SER A 22 5.28 1.13 5.80
CA SER A 22 4.62 1.96 6.82
C SER A 22 3.53 2.86 6.22
N LEU A 23 3.72 3.39 5.01
CA LEU A 23 2.71 4.18 4.31
C LEU A 23 1.52 3.32 3.90
N MET A 24 1.77 2.14 3.33
CA MET A 24 0.71 1.21 2.93
C MET A 24 -0.13 0.77 4.15
N LEU A 25 0.52 0.40 5.27
CA LEU A 25 -0.19 0.04 6.51
C LEU A 25 -1.05 1.19 7.06
N LYS A 26 -0.59 2.44 6.96
CA LYS A 26 -1.40 3.61 7.34
C LYS A 26 -2.62 3.78 6.44
N ALA A 27 -2.45 3.62 5.13
CA ALA A 27 -3.56 3.70 4.17
C ALA A 27 -4.60 2.59 4.41
N ALA A 28 -4.15 1.35 4.65
CA ALA A 28 -5.03 0.23 5.03
C ALA A 28 -5.83 0.53 6.31
N GLY A 29 -5.16 1.09 7.32
CA GLY A 29 -5.82 1.51 8.56
C GLY A 29 -6.90 2.56 8.34
N VAL A 30 -6.65 3.56 7.48
CA VAL A 30 -7.66 4.58 7.13
C VAL A 30 -8.83 3.96 6.37
N LEU A 31 -8.59 3.03 5.44
CA LEU A 31 -9.65 2.32 4.73
C LEU A 31 -10.59 1.58 5.69
N ARG A 32 -10.01 0.77 6.59
CA ARG A 32 -10.77 0.02 7.59
C ARG A 32 -11.57 0.95 8.53
N LEU A 33 -10.99 2.09 8.91
CA LEU A 33 -11.64 3.00 9.86
C LEU A 33 -12.74 3.83 9.20
N ARG A 34 -12.48 4.47 8.05
CA ARG A 34 -13.42 5.36 7.37
C ARG A 34 -14.52 4.62 6.62
N TYR A 35 -14.15 3.63 5.82
CA TYR A 35 -15.03 3.03 4.82
C TYR A 35 -15.69 1.74 5.33
N VAL A 36 -14.98 0.94 6.13
CA VAL A 36 -15.53 -0.31 6.72
C VAL A 36 -16.28 -0.05 8.04
N GLN A 37 -15.66 0.67 8.98
CA GLN A 37 -16.22 0.84 10.34
C GLN A 37 -17.13 2.07 10.48
N CYS A 38 -16.75 3.21 9.92
CA CYS A 38 -17.52 4.45 10.08
C CYS A 38 -18.62 4.65 9.02
N SER A 39 -18.63 3.89 7.92
CA SER A 39 -19.58 3.98 6.79
C SER A 39 -19.92 5.41 6.38
N GLN A 40 -18.95 6.33 6.49
CA GLN A 40 -19.17 7.76 6.23
C GLN A 40 -19.12 8.10 4.75
N ASP A 41 -18.51 7.23 3.94
CA ASP A 41 -18.27 7.48 2.53
C ASP A 41 -18.88 6.35 1.69
N THR A 42 -19.88 6.70 0.89
CA THR A 42 -20.66 5.76 0.05
C THR A 42 -20.02 5.52 -1.31
N SER A 43 -18.89 6.18 -1.60
CA SER A 43 -18.16 6.05 -2.87
C SER A 43 -17.45 4.70 -3.04
N LEU A 44 -17.26 3.97 -1.94
CA LEU A 44 -16.62 2.65 -1.91
C LEU A 44 -17.47 1.68 -1.08
N SER A 45 -17.69 0.47 -1.60
CA SER A 45 -18.34 -0.60 -0.84
C SER A 45 -17.46 -1.01 0.34
N PRO A 46 -18.02 -1.39 1.50
CA PRO A 46 -17.23 -1.95 2.60
C PRO A 46 -16.41 -3.17 2.19
N ALA A 47 -16.88 -3.97 1.22
CA ALA A 47 -16.14 -5.11 0.69
C ALA A 47 -14.91 -4.68 -0.12
N ASP A 48 -15.08 -3.70 -1.01
CA ASP A 48 -13.99 -3.17 -1.84
C ASP A 48 -12.96 -2.43 -0.99
N ALA A 49 -13.40 -1.75 0.08
CA ALA A 49 -12.54 -1.11 1.07
C ALA A 49 -11.68 -2.12 1.83
N GLU A 50 -12.27 -3.25 2.23
CA GLU A 50 -11.55 -4.33 2.91
C GLU A 50 -10.54 -5.00 1.97
N GLU A 51 -10.95 -5.29 0.73
CA GLU A 51 -10.05 -5.86 -0.29
C GLU A 51 -8.84 -4.95 -0.55
N LEU A 52 -9.09 -3.65 -0.72
CA LEU A 52 -8.01 -2.68 -0.95
C LEU A 52 -7.09 -2.53 0.28
N ALA A 53 -7.64 -2.62 1.49
CA ALA A 53 -6.84 -2.64 2.71
C ALA A 53 -5.94 -3.87 2.79
N GLU A 54 -6.45 -5.07 2.43
CA GLU A 54 -5.65 -6.28 2.34
C GLU A 54 -4.53 -6.18 1.30
N VAL A 55 -4.79 -5.55 0.15
CA VAL A 55 -3.76 -5.30 -0.87
C VAL A 55 -2.62 -4.48 -0.29
N PHE A 56 -2.92 -3.38 0.41
CA PHE A 56 -1.89 -2.55 1.03
C PHE A 56 -1.10 -3.28 2.12
N GLU A 57 -1.76 -4.11 2.93
CA GLU A 57 -1.09 -4.93 3.93
C GLU A 57 -0.13 -5.94 3.29
N ARG A 58 -0.56 -6.65 2.24
CA ARG A 58 0.28 -7.61 1.54
C ARG A 58 1.44 -6.97 0.77
N ILE A 59 1.24 -5.77 0.21
CA ILE A 59 2.33 -4.96 -0.35
C ILE A 59 3.35 -4.61 0.75
N ALA A 60 2.89 -4.22 1.94
CA ALA A 60 3.78 -3.88 3.05
C ALA A 60 4.57 -5.09 3.57
N GLU A 61 3.98 -6.28 3.49
CA GLU A 61 4.63 -7.56 3.83
C GLU A 61 5.63 -8.03 2.75
N GLY A 62 5.62 -7.40 1.57
CA GLY A 62 6.46 -7.78 0.44
C GLY A 62 5.98 -9.07 -0.24
N ASP A 63 4.66 -9.30 -0.29
CA ASP A 63 4.08 -10.44 -0.98
C ASP A 63 4.32 -10.34 -2.51
N PRO A 64 5.04 -11.31 -3.12
CA PRO A 64 5.40 -11.27 -4.53
C PRO A 64 4.19 -11.34 -5.48
N ALA A 65 3.00 -11.73 -4.99
CA ALA A 65 1.76 -11.64 -5.79
C ALA A 65 1.43 -10.19 -6.19
N PHE A 66 1.97 -9.20 -5.47
CA PHE A 66 1.71 -7.78 -5.68
C PHE A 66 2.91 -7.02 -6.27
N ASP A 67 3.99 -7.70 -6.65
CA ASP A 67 5.17 -7.11 -7.31
C ASP A 67 4.83 -6.46 -8.67
N GLN A 68 3.70 -6.84 -9.25
CA GLN A 68 3.17 -6.27 -10.50
C GLN A 68 2.44 -4.94 -10.30
N ILE A 69 2.16 -4.53 -9.05
CA ILE A 69 1.59 -3.22 -8.75
C ILE A 69 2.70 -2.17 -8.86
N ASP A 70 2.45 -1.11 -9.64
CA ASP A 70 3.39 0.00 -9.72
C ASP A 70 3.48 0.68 -8.33
N PRO A 71 4.65 0.68 -7.67
CA PRO A 71 4.80 1.26 -6.35
C PRO A 71 4.51 2.77 -6.33
N LYS A 72 4.66 3.49 -7.46
CA LYS A 72 4.30 4.92 -7.53
C LYS A 72 2.79 5.12 -7.47
N GLU A 73 2.03 4.27 -8.17
CA GLU A 73 0.57 4.32 -8.13
C GLU A 73 0.06 3.96 -6.73
N ALA A 74 0.66 2.96 -6.08
CA ALA A 74 0.32 2.59 -4.71
C ALA A 74 0.62 3.72 -3.72
N ILE A 75 1.79 4.36 -3.82
CA ILE A 75 2.14 5.55 -3.01
C ILE A 75 1.16 6.70 -3.27
N ALA A 76 0.85 6.98 -4.54
CA ALA A 76 -0.06 8.05 -4.90
C ALA A 76 -1.46 7.82 -4.32
N LEU A 77 -1.99 6.60 -4.43
CA LEU A 77 -3.28 6.26 -3.84
C LEU A 77 -3.25 6.35 -2.31
N ALA A 78 -2.18 5.86 -1.67
CA ALA A 78 -2.03 5.95 -0.23
C ALA A 78 -2.03 7.41 0.26
N HIS A 79 -1.35 8.33 -0.43
CA HIS A 79 -1.41 9.75 -0.10
C HIS A 79 -2.81 10.32 -0.30
N ARG A 80 -3.49 10.03 -1.42
CA ARG A 80 -4.88 10.48 -1.66
C ARG A 80 -5.83 10.00 -0.57
N LEU A 81 -5.69 8.76 -0.11
CA LEU A 81 -6.48 8.20 0.99
C LEU A 81 -6.24 8.91 2.32
N LEU A 82 -4.98 9.18 2.65
CA LEU A 82 -4.61 9.87 3.88
C LEU A 82 -5.07 11.33 3.88
N ASP A 83 -4.96 11.99 2.73
CA ASP A 83 -5.29 13.40 2.54
C ASP A 83 -6.78 13.63 2.24
N ASP A 84 -7.57 12.55 2.03
CA ASP A 84 -8.97 12.62 1.58
C ASP A 84 -9.13 13.32 0.23
N ASP A 85 -8.11 13.22 -0.63
CA ASP A 85 -8.00 13.93 -1.91
C ASP A 85 -8.33 13.03 -3.10
N HIS A 86 -9.63 12.86 -3.37
CA HIS A 86 -10.17 12.14 -4.53
C HIS A 86 -9.46 10.80 -4.85
N PRO A 87 -9.45 9.85 -3.90
CA PRO A 87 -8.79 8.55 -4.09
C PRO A 87 -9.34 7.76 -5.28
N GLU A 88 -10.59 8.00 -5.68
CA GLU A 88 -11.28 7.43 -6.85
C GLU A 88 -10.63 7.75 -8.20
N LEU A 89 -9.73 8.74 -8.25
CA LEU A 89 -8.96 9.06 -9.46
C LEU A 89 -7.72 8.17 -9.63
N SER A 90 -7.46 7.23 -8.71
CA SER A 90 -6.38 6.26 -8.87
C SER A 90 -6.81 5.09 -9.75
N ILE A 91 -5.89 4.58 -10.57
CA ILE A 91 -6.11 3.36 -11.36
C ILE A 91 -6.19 2.13 -10.42
N LEU A 92 -5.57 2.20 -9.25
CA LEU A 92 -5.66 1.16 -8.22
C LEU A 92 -6.96 1.25 -7.41
N TRP A 93 -7.75 2.32 -7.58
CA TRP A 93 -9.05 2.39 -6.94
C TRP A 93 -9.97 1.33 -7.54
N PRO A 94 -10.67 0.53 -6.71
CA PRO A 94 -11.70 -0.36 -7.19
C PRO A 94 -12.70 0.43 -8.02
N ALA A 95 -12.87 0.06 -9.30
CA ALA A 95 -13.98 0.56 -10.08
C ALA A 95 -15.25 -0.02 -9.44
N GLY A 96 -15.88 0.75 -8.56
CA GLY A 96 -17.07 0.32 -7.82
C GLY A 96 -18.11 -0.29 -8.76
N GLY A 97 -18.74 -1.38 -8.30
CA GLY A 97 -19.74 -2.15 -9.04
C GLY A 97 -21.04 -1.42 -9.34
#